data_AF-A0A3A8PJG7-F1
#
_entry.id   AF-A0A3A8PJG7-F1
#
_cell.length_a   1.000
_cell.length_b   1.000
_cell.length_c   1.000
_cell.angle_alpha   90.00
_cell.angle_beta   90.00
_cell.angle_gamma   90.00
#
_symmetry.space_group_name_H-M   'P 1'
#
loop_
_entity.id
_entity.type
_entity.pdbx_description
1 polymer ?
#
loop_
_entity_poly.entity_id
_entity_poly.type
_entity_poly.pdbx_seq_one_letter_code
_entity_poly.pdbx_strand_id
1 'polypeptide(L)'
;MCVVDFWASWCEPCHVFAPVFAEAAARFPDIRFARLDAEAHEAVAEALGIDSFPTLVAFKDGLEVHRSDGALSAESLDRVLGALRAVDVAEEQRRIANRKRTEAGQPPSGVPEGATWDDGDKEWSFGPKDVTGRPHGTWRYWRADGTLCNECIMKQGTPHGPFKRFHEDGAVSQEGAFEKGQLHGPRTWTASEHFTTERMHEGGVSERVRKTVMHYEHGTVRQVMHYDGQGQRVVPSTGEPYP
;
A
#
# COMPACT_ATOMS: atom_id res chain seq x y z
N MET A 1 -7.27 21.42 -2.64
CA MET A 1 -6.05 20.71 -2.20
C MET A 1 -4.93 21.72 -1.97
N CYS A 2 -4.11 21.49 -0.95
CA CYS A 2 -2.95 22.31 -0.58
C CYS A 2 -1.76 21.39 -0.31
N VAL A 3 -0.56 21.79 -0.72
CA VAL A 3 0.68 21.07 -0.43
C VAL A 3 1.65 22.05 0.24
N VAL A 4 2.23 21.62 1.35
CA VAL A 4 3.08 22.43 2.22
C VAL A 4 4.46 21.79 2.31
N ASP A 5 5.50 22.55 1.96
CA ASP A 5 6.91 22.22 2.22
C ASP A 5 7.33 22.85 3.56
N PHE A 6 7.55 22.00 4.57
CA PHE A 6 8.07 22.40 5.87
C PHE A 6 9.60 22.40 5.81
N TRP A 7 10.21 23.55 6.09
CA TRP A 7 11.64 23.75 5.93
C TRP A 7 12.25 24.45 7.16
N ALA A 8 13.59 24.40 7.25
CA ALA A 8 14.39 25.14 8.23
C ALA A 8 15.54 25.86 7.53
N SER A 9 16.00 26.97 8.08
CA SER A 9 17.00 27.84 7.44
C SER A 9 18.37 27.18 7.22
N TRP A 10 18.77 26.32 8.15
CA TRP A 10 20.03 25.58 8.13
C TRP A 10 19.97 24.28 7.30
N CYS A 11 18.80 23.91 6.78
CA CYS A 11 18.59 22.67 6.06
C CYS A 11 19.04 22.78 4.59
N GLU A 12 20.22 22.23 4.27
CA GLU A 12 20.74 22.19 2.89
C GLU A 12 19.82 21.46 1.90
N PRO A 13 19.26 20.26 2.21
CA PRO A 13 18.31 19.61 1.31
C PRO A 13 17.06 20.45 1.02
N CYS A 14 16.64 21.31 1.96
CA CYS A 14 15.51 22.23 1.77
C CYS A 14 15.82 23.29 0.70
N HIS A 15 17.05 23.79 0.66
CA HIS A 15 17.50 24.75 -0.37
C HIS A 15 17.50 24.12 -1.77
N VAL A 16 17.85 22.83 -1.86
CA VAL A 16 17.78 22.06 -3.12
C VAL A 16 16.34 21.80 -3.54
N PHE A 17 15.45 21.51 -2.60
CA PHE A 17 14.04 21.21 -2.88
C PHE A 17 13.22 22.45 -3.24
N ALA A 18 13.52 23.60 -2.64
CA ALA A 18 12.82 24.87 -2.86
C ALA A 18 12.57 25.23 -4.35
N PRO A 19 13.58 25.22 -5.26
CA PRO A 19 13.35 25.50 -6.67
C PRO A 19 12.47 24.45 -7.36
N VAL A 20 12.65 23.16 -7.04
CA VAL A 20 11.81 22.06 -7.57
C VAL A 20 10.34 22.26 -7.18
N PHE A 21 10.09 22.64 -5.93
CA PHE A 21 8.76 22.93 -5.41
C PHE A 21 8.13 24.16 -6.09
N ALA A 22 8.91 25.23 -6.30
CA ALA A 22 8.44 26.43 -7.00
C ALA A 22 8.09 26.15 -8.49
N GLU A 23 8.91 25.35 -9.18
CA GLU A 23 8.64 24.94 -10.56
C GLU A 23 7.41 24.03 -10.66
N ALA A 24 7.19 23.14 -9.68
CA ALA A 24 5.96 22.37 -9.59
C ALA A 24 4.73 23.27 -9.39
N ALA A 25 4.82 24.29 -8.53
CA ALA A 25 3.72 25.24 -8.34
C ALA A 25 3.30 25.94 -9.63
N ALA A 26 4.25 26.25 -10.53
CA ALA A 26 3.95 26.81 -11.85
C ALA A 26 3.27 25.80 -12.80
N ARG A 27 3.61 24.51 -12.70
CA ARG A 27 3.08 23.43 -13.56
C ARG A 27 1.72 22.90 -13.10
N PHE A 28 1.38 23.04 -11.83
CA PHE A 28 0.14 22.56 -11.21
C PHE A 28 -0.69 23.71 -10.60
N PRO A 29 -1.20 24.64 -11.43
CA PRO A 29 -1.85 25.87 -10.93
C PRO A 29 -3.18 25.64 -10.19
N ASP A 30 -3.76 24.45 -10.29
CA ASP A 30 -4.97 24.01 -9.57
C ASP A 30 -4.67 23.60 -8.11
N ILE A 31 -3.41 23.39 -7.76
CA ILE A 31 -2.97 23.00 -6.42
C ILE A 31 -2.41 24.25 -5.72
N ARG A 32 -2.80 24.47 -4.46
CA ARG A 32 -2.20 25.53 -3.65
C ARG A 32 -0.87 25.04 -3.08
N PHE A 33 0.21 25.77 -3.34
CA PHE A 33 1.53 25.49 -2.76
C PHE A 33 1.84 26.51 -1.68
N ALA A 34 2.34 26.02 -0.55
CA ALA A 34 2.85 26.85 0.53
C ALA A 34 4.19 26.32 1.02
N ARG A 35 5.04 27.21 1.53
CA ARG A 35 6.25 26.84 2.24
C ARG A 35 6.16 27.43 3.63
N LEU A 36 6.48 26.64 4.65
CA LEU A 36 6.37 27.07 6.04
C LEU A 36 7.70 26.81 6.75
N ASP A 37 8.28 27.89 7.29
CA ASP A 37 9.45 27.79 8.16
C ASP A 37 8.99 27.19 9.50
N ALA A 38 9.37 25.94 9.75
CA ALA A 38 8.90 25.20 10.90
C ALA A 38 9.51 25.73 12.21
N GLU A 39 10.72 26.30 12.17
CA GLU A 39 11.38 26.90 13.33
C GLU A 39 10.75 28.23 13.70
N ALA A 40 10.29 29.01 12.72
CA ALA A 40 9.52 30.23 12.98
C ALA A 40 8.09 29.95 13.48
N HIS A 41 7.60 28.72 13.32
CA HIS A 41 6.21 28.31 13.58
C HIS A 41 6.11 26.99 14.36
N GLU A 42 6.87 26.87 15.46
CA GLU A 42 7.02 25.64 16.24
C GLU A 42 5.69 24.98 16.65
N ALA A 43 4.70 25.77 17.10
CA ALA A 43 3.40 25.22 17.52
C ALA A 43 2.64 24.51 16.38
N VAL A 44 2.80 24.99 15.14
CA VAL A 44 2.21 24.34 13.96
C VAL A 44 3.00 23.07 13.60
N ALA A 45 4.33 23.14 13.66
CA ALA A 45 5.20 22.00 13.42
C ALA A 45 4.94 20.85 14.41
N GLU A 46 4.83 21.17 15.71
CA GLU A 46 4.52 20.20 16.77
C GLU A 46 3.14 19.57 16.57
N ALA A 47 2.11 20.38 16.32
CA ALA A 47 0.74 19.88 16.11
C ALA A 47 0.62 18.94 14.90
N LEU A 48 1.47 19.13 13.89
CA LEU A 48 1.54 18.28 12.70
C LEU A 48 2.63 17.20 12.79
N GLY A 49 3.34 17.09 13.92
CA GLY A 49 4.41 16.12 14.12
C GLY A 49 5.52 16.24 13.07
N ILE A 50 5.98 17.44 12.79
CA ILE A 50 7.12 17.69 11.89
C ILE A 50 8.41 17.60 12.71
N ASP A 51 9.19 16.54 12.48
CA ASP A 51 10.44 16.23 13.21
C ASP A 51 11.67 16.09 12.30
N SER A 52 11.49 16.25 10.98
CA SER A 52 12.56 16.20 9.99
C SER A 52 12.34 17.25 8.89
N PHE A 53 13.40 17.55 8.14
CA PHE A 53 13.38 18.56 7.08
C PHE A 53 14.13 18.12 5.82
N PRO A 54 13.64 18.49 4.61
CA PRO A 54 12.30 19.02 4.39
C PRO A 54 11.25 17.94 4.61
N THR A 55 10.03 18.33 4.99
CA THR A 55 8.87 17.42 5.00
C THR A 55 7.77 18.02 4.14
N LEU A 56 7.30 17.24 3.16
CA LEU A 56 6.17 17.57 2.31
C LEU A 56 4.90 17.01 2.93
N VAL A 57 3.90 17.85 3.19
CA VAL A 57 2.57 17.41 3.63
C VAL A 57 1.51 17.91 2.65
N ALA A 58 0.63 17.01 2.21
CA ALA A 58 -0.50 17.36 1.36
C ALA A 58 -1.82 17.24 2.11
N PHE A 59 -2.65 18.27 1.97
CA PHE A 59 -3.98 18.36 2.53
C PHE A 59 -5.03 18.42 1.42
N LYS A 60 -6.05 17.56 1.52
CA LYS A 60 -7.23 17.59 0.65
C LYS A 60 -8.47 17.63 1.52
N ASP A 61 -9.29 18.66 1.33
CA ASP A 61 -10.50 18.95 2.11
C ASP A 61 -10.29 18.90 3.64
N GLY A 62 -9.14 19.41 4.09
CA GLY A 62 -8.76 19.47 5.51
C GLY A 62 -8.17 18.17 6.08
N LEU A 63 -8.10 17.09 5.28
CA LEU A 63 -7.46 15.83 5.66
C LEU A 63 -6.01 15.79 5.16
N GLU A 64 -5.08 15.37 6.01
CA GLU A 64 -3.73 14.98 5.58
C GLU A 64 -3.83 13.69 4.76
N VAL A 65 -3.47 13.77 3.47
CA VAL A 65 -3.59 12.65 2.51
C VAL A 65 -2.24 12.11 2.04
N HIS A 66 -1.15 12.82 2.36
CA HIS A 66 0.20 12.38 2.06
C HIS A 66 1.23 13.10 2.91
N ARG A 67 2.30 12.37 3.24
CA ARG A 67 3.51 12.87 3.88
C ARG A 67 4.72 12.22 3.22
N SER A 68 5.76 13.00 2.98
CA SER A 68 7.07 12.52 2.57
C SER A 68 8.15 13.32 3.25
N ASP A 69 9.10 12.62 3.88
CA ASP A 69 10.30 13.24 4.44
C ASP A 69 11.42 13.25 3.40
N GLY A 70 12.27 14.27 3.47
CA GLY A 70 13.38 14.48 2.56
C GLY A 70 13.00 15.19 1.25
N ALA A 71 14.04 15.65 0.56
CA ALA A 71 13.89 16.36 -0.71
C ALA A 71 13.46 15.40 -1.83
N LEU A 72 12.43 15.78 -2.58
CA LEU A 72 11.99 15.03 -3.76
C LEU A 72 12.60 15.59 -5.05
N SER A 73 12.88 14.70 -6.00
CA SER A 73 13.17 15.11 -7.38
C SER A 73 11.90 15.67 -8.03
N ALA A 74 12.06 16.42 -9.13
CA ALA A 74 10.93 16.95 -9.90
C ALA A 74 9.98 15.83 -10.37
N GLU A 75 10.53 14.71 -10.85
CA GLU A 75 9.74 13.57 -11.31
C GLU A 75 8.95 12.93 -10.16
N SER A 76 9.60 12.72 -9.00
CA SER A 76 8.94 12.14 -7.84
C SER A 76 7.83 13.06 -7.31
N LEU A 77 8.08 14.37 -7.25
CA LEU A 77 7.09 15.35 -6.84
C LEU A 77 5.88 15.36 -7.78
N ASP A 78 6.10 15.35 -9.10
CA ASP A 78 5.01 15.28 -10.08
C ASP A 78 4.15 14.04 -9.92
N ARG A 79 4.79 12.90 -9.69
CA ARG A 79 4.11 11.62 -9.50
C ARG A 79 3.23 11.67 -8.25
N VAL A 80 3.74 12.21 -7.15
CA VAL A 80 2.99 12.42 -5.91
C VAL A 80 1.80 13.35 -6.16
N LEU A 81 2.02 14.52 -6.77
CA LEU A 81 0.97 15.50 -7.06
C LEU A 81 -0.11 14.94 -7.98
N GLY A 82 0.27 14.15 -8.98
CA GLY A 82 -0.64 13.43 -9.86
C GLY A 82 -1.50 12.41 -9.09
N ALA A 83 -0.89 11.59 -8.24
CA ALA A 83 -1.60 10.60 -7.44
C ALA A 83 -2.58 11.25 -6.44
N LEU A 84 -2.19 12.37 -5.83
CA LEU A 84 -3.01 13.11 -4.85
C LEU A 84 -4.34 13.61 -5.42
N ARG A 85 -4.40 13.90 -6.72
CA ARG A 85 -5.66 14.29 -7.39
C ARG A 85 -6.70 13.15 -7.35
N ALA A 86 -6.26 11.90 -7.43
CA ALA A 86 -7.14 10.73 -7.43
C ALA A 86 -7.61 10.30 -6.03
N VAL A 87 -7.05 10.88 -4.95
CA VAL A 87 -7.41 10.52 -3.58
C VAL A 87 -8.88 10.86 -3.30
N ASP A 88 -9.67 9.86 -2.92
CA ASP A 88 -11.01 10.06 -2.38
C ASP A 88 -10.94 10.33 -0.87
N VAL A 89 -11.23 11.56 -0.47
CA VAL A 89 -11.15 12.00 0.93
C VAL A 89 -12.19 11.30 1.80
N ALA A 90 -13.39 11.03 1.28
CA ALA A 90 -14.44 10.37 2.05
C ALA A 90 -14.05 8.91 2.35
N GLU A 91 -13.43 8.24 1.37
CA GLU A 91 -12.89 6.90 1.53
C GLU A 91 -11.72 6.89 2.54
N GLU A 92 -10.78 7.84 2.47
CA GLU A 92 -9.67 7.89 3.43
C GLU A 92 -10.15 8.20 4.86
N GLN A 93 -11.12 9.10 5.02
CA GLN A 93 -11.78 9.34 6.32
C GLN A 93 -12.43 8.06 6.86
N ARG A 94 -13.10 7.29 6.00
CA ARG A 94 -13.69 5.99 6.37
C ARG A 94 -12.61 5.01 6.83
N ARG A 95 -11.48 4.94 6.12
CA ARG A 95 -10.32 4.10 6.48
C ARG A 95 -9.72 4.50 7.83
N ILE A 96 -9.54 5.80 8.08
CA ILE A 96 -9.07 6.32 9.39
C ILE A 96 -10.04 5.94 10.51
N ALA A 97 -11.34 6.14 10.30
CA ALA A 97 -12.35 5.76 11.29
C ALA A 97 -12.36 4.25 11.55
N ASN A 98 -12.16 3.44 10.51
CA ASN A 98 -12.06 2.00 10.62
C ASN A 98 -10.82 1.54 11.40
N ARG A 99 -9.66 2.18 11.21
CA ARG A 99 -8.45 1.90 12.02
C ARG A 99 -8.73 2.12 13.51
N LYS A 100 -9.38 3.24 13.86
CA LYS A 100 -9.78 3.53 15.26
C LYS A 100 -10.74 2.47 15.82
N ARG A 101 -11.66 1.94 15.01
CA ARG A 101 -12.54 0.84 15.42
C ARG A 101 -11.73 -0.42 15.73
N THR A 102 -10.79 -0.77 14.85
CA THR A 102 -9.91 -1.92 15.05
C THR A 102 -9.08 -1.79 16.33
N GLU A 103 -8.50 -0.61 16.58
CA GLU A 103 -7.77 -0.31 17.83
C GLU A 103 -8.65 -0.44 19.08
N ALA A 104 -9.95 -0.13 18.96
CA ALA A 104 -10.94 -0.34 20.01
C ALA A 104 -11.45 -1.80 20.11
N GLY A 105 -10.86 -2.73 19.35
CA GLY A 105 -11.24 -4.15 19.32
C GLY A 105 -12.55 -4.42 18.57
N GLN A 106 -13.01 -3.48 17.74
CA GLN A 106 -14.25 -3.59 16.98
C GLN A 106 -13.96 -3.75 15.49
N PRO A 107 -14.72 -4.60 14.77
CA PRO A 107 -14.53 -4.75 13.33
C PRO A 107 -14.82 -3.43 12.59
N PRO A 108 -14.06 -3.11 11.54
CA PRO A 108 -14.29 -1.97 10.64
C PRO A 108 -15.72 -1.91 10.08
N SER A 109 -16.17 -0.72 9.71
CA SER A 109 -17.40 -0.56 8.94
C SER A 109 -17.27 -1.24 7.58
N GLY A 110 -18.17 -2.19 7.30
CA GLY A 110 -18.15 -3.06 6.11
C GLY A 110 -17.54 -4.45 6.34
N VAL A 111 -16.93 -4.67 7.50
CA VAL A 111 -16.47 -6.00 7.96
C VAL A 111 -17.58 -6.64 8.81
N PRO A 112 -17.89 -7.94 8.64
CA PRO A 112 -18.91 -8.61 9.43
C PRO A 112 -18.66 -8.52 10.94
N GLU A 113 -19.72 -8.34 11.73
CA GLU A 113 -19.63 -8.20 13.19
C GLU A 113 -18.97 -9.41 13.87
N GLY A 114 -19.16 -10.62 13.31
CA GLY A 114 -18.54 -11.85 13.81
C GLY A 114 -17.10 -12.08 13.34
N ALA A 115 -16.47 -11.11 12.68
CA ALA A 115 -15.08 -11.22 12.26
C ALA A 115 -14.14 -11.28 13.47
N THR A 116 -13.02 -11.97 13.30
CA THR A 116 -11.99 -12.12 14.34
C THR A 116 -10.72 -11.43 13.91
N TRP A 117 -10.13 -10.65 14.82
CA TRP A 117 -8.83 -10.01 14.63
C TRP A 117 -7.70 -10.98 14.95
N ASP A 118 -6.72 -11.07 14.04
CA ASP A 118 -5.43 -11.71 14.28
C ASP A 118 -4.37 -10.62 14.50
N ASP A 119 -3.76 -10.59 15.69
CA ASP A 119 -2.77 -9.57 16.04
C ASP A 119 -1.38 -9.83 15.42
N GLY A 120 -1.09 -11.08 15.04
CA GLY A 120 0.15 -11.45 14.36
C GLY A 120 0.13 -10.98 12.91
N ASP A 121 -0.97 -11.24 12.22
CA ASP A 121 -1.14 -10.87 10.81
C ASP A 121 -1.67 -9.44 10.62
N LYS A 122 -2.19 -8.81 11.69
CA LYS A 122 -2.89 -7.51 11.65
C LYS A 122 -4.05 -7.50 10.65
N GLU A 123 -4.79 -8.61 10.61
CA GLU A 123 -5.90 -8.84 9.70
C GLU A 123 -7.16 -9.27 10.46
N TRP A 124 -8.31 -8.70 10.11
CA TRP A 124 -9.62 -9.26 10.44
C TRP A 124 -9.91 -10.42 9.50
N SER A 125 -10.59 -11.46 9.95
CA SER A 125 -11.04 -12.54 9.07
C SER A 125 -12.43 -13.05 9.40
N PHE A 126 -13.15 -13.51 8.38
CA PHE A 126 -14.50 -14.04 8.51
C PHE A 126 -14.87 -14.92 7.32
N GLY A 127 -15.66 -15.94 7.60
CA GLY A 127 -16.27 -16.76 6.55
C GLY A 127 -17.18 -17.84 7.12
N PRO A 128 -17.82 -18.61 6.23
CA PRO A 128 -18.71 -19.70 6.60
C PRO A 128 -17.94 -20.85 7.26
N LYS A 129 -18.63 -21.55 8.16
CA LYS A 129 -18.14 -22.73 8.87
C LYS A 129 -19.02 -23.93 8.54
N ASP A 130 -18.43 -25.11 8.51
CA ASP A 130 -19.16 -26.36 8.36
C ASP A 130 -19.92 -26.74 9.63
N VAL A 131 -20.65 -27.86 9.59
CA VAL A 131 -21.42 -28.40 10.73
C VAL A 131 -20.57 -28.71 11.96
N THR A 132 -19.25 -28.85 11.80
CA THR A 132 -18.29 -29.07 12.89
C THR A 132 -17.67 -27.77 13.40
N GLY A 133 -18.07 -26.62 12.85
CA GLY A 133 -17.54 -25.31 13.21
C GLY A 133 -16.21 -24.96 12.53
N ARG A 134 -15.73 -25.78 11.58
CA ARG A 134 -14.45 -25.52 10.88
C ARG A 134 -14.67 -24.62 9.67
N PRO A 135 -13.73 -23.71 9.33
CA PRO A 135 -13.80 -22.90 8.12
C PRO A 135 -14.12 -23.71 6.86
N HIS A 136 -15.17 -23.33 6.14
CA HIS A 136 -15.64 -24.04 4.95
C HIS A 136 -16.40 -23.11 4.01
N GLY A 137 -15.86 -22.90 2.80
CA GLY A 137 -16.37 -21.95 1.80
C GLY A 137 -15.46 -20.72 1.66
N THR A 138 -15.97 -19.64 1.08
CA THR A 138 -15.20 -18.42 0.85
C THR A 138 -14.87 -17.72 2.17
N TRP A 139 -13.58 -17.62 2.48
CA TRP A 139 -13.06 -16.91 3.63
C TRP A 139 -12.41 -15.61 3.16
N ARG A 140 -12.62 -14.54 3.92
CA ARG A 140 -12.11 -13.21 3.60
C ARG A 140 -11.32 -12.65 4.75
N TYR A 141 -10.37 -11.78 4.38
CA TYR A 141 -9.52 -11.07 5.30
C TYR A 141 -9.50 -9.59 4.95
N TRP A 142 -9.48 -8.75 5.97
CA TRP A 142 -9.45 -7.30 5.84
C TRP A 142 -8.33 -6.71 6.69
N ARG A 143 -7.73 -5.64 6.22
CA ARG A 143 -6.77 -4.85 7.01
C ARG A 143 -7.49 -4.12 8.15
N ALA A 144 -6.71 -3.53 9.05
CA ALA A 144 -7.22 -2.70 10.15
C ALA A 144 -8.13 -1.55 9.69
N ASP A 145 -7.95 -1.05 8.47
CA ASP A 145 -8.77 0.03 7.89
C ASP A 145 -10.04 -0.48 7.18
N GLY A 146 -10.28 -1.79 7.20
CA GLY A 146 -11.44 -2.44 6.58
C GLY A 146 -11.31 -2.69 5.08
N THR A 147 -10.16 -2.43 4.46
CA THR A 147 -9.91 -2.82 3.06
C THR A 147 -9.73 -4.34 2.95
N LEU A 148 -10.35 -4.97 1.95
CA LEU A 148 -10.17 -6.41 1.69
C LEU A 148 -8.72 -6.67 1.28
N CYS A 149 -8.02 -7.57 1.96
CA CYS A 149 -6.64 -7.94 1.62
C CYS A 149 -6.51 -9.35 1.06
N ASN A 150 -7.44 -10.25 1.39
CA ASN A 150 -7.40 -11.63 0.92
C ASN A 150 -8.81 -12.23 0.80
N GLU A 151 -8.99 -13.03 -0.24
CA GLU A 151 -10.11 -13.95 -0.39
C GLU A 151 -9.57 -15.33 -0.78
N CYS A 152 -9.94 -16.36 -0.03
CA CYS A 152 -9.56 -17.74 -0.32
C CYS A 152 -10.73 -18.70 -0.11
N ILE A 153 -10.63 -19.92 -0.64
CA ILE A 153 -11.59 -20.98 -0.32
C ILE A 153 -11.02 -21.86 0.78
N MET A 154 -11.81 -22.10 1.81
CA MET A 154 -11.50 -23.01 2.91
C MET A 154 -12.28 -24.30 2.73
N LYS A 155 -11.66 -25.44 3.01
CA LYS A 155 -12.31 -26.75 3.04
C LYS A 155 -11.92 -27.47 4.33
N GLN A 156 -12.89 -27.63 5.23
CA GLN A 156 -12.72 -28.34 6.50
C GLN A 156 -11.56 -27.79 7.37
N GLY A 157 -11.39 -26.48 7.36
CA GLY A 157 -10.36 -25.77 8.13
C GLY A 157 -9.03 -25.56 7.40
N THR A 158 -8.89 -25.99 6.15
CA THR A 158 -7.64 -25.85 5.38
C THR A 158 -7.87 -25.07 4.08
N PRO A 159 -6.93 -24.20 3.66
CA PRO A 159 -6.98 -23.56 2.35
C PRO A 159 -7.08 -24.57 1.20
N HIS A 160 -7.91 -24.27 0.20
CA HIS A 160 -8.17 -25.14 -0.93
C HIS A 160 -8.58 -24.32 -2.15
N GLY A 161 -8.22 -24.74 -3.36
CA GLY A 161 -8.64 -24.06 -4.58
C GLY A 161 -8.07 -22.64 -4.69
N PRO A 162 -8.72 -21.75 -5.44
CA PRO A 162 -8.16 -20.43 -5.75
C PRO A 162 -8.14 -19.51 -4.52
N PHE A 163 -7.14 -18.64 -4.49
CA PHE A 163 -7.11 -17.48 -3.60
C PHE A 163 -6.66 -16.24 -4.36
N LYS A 164 -6.99 -15.07 -3.81
CA LYS A 164 -6.54 -13.77 -4.25
C LYS A 164 -6.11 -12.94 -3.03
N ARG A 165 -5.07 -12.14 -3.22
CA ARG A 165 -4.74 -11.00 -2.36
C ARG A 165 -4.92 -9.70 -3.14
N PHE A 166 -5.18 -8.63 -2.42
CA PHE A 166 -5.49 -7.33 -3.00
C PHE A 166 -4.63 -6.24 -2.38
N HIS A 167 -4.21 -5.29 -3.21
CA HIS A 167 -3.70 -3.99 -2.80
C HIS A 167 -4.81 -3.17 -2.12
N GLU A 168 -4.45 -2.10 -1.41
CA GLU A 168 -5.41 -1.21 -0.72
C GLU A 168 -6.30 -0.42 -1.69
N ASP A 169 -5.94 -0.35 -2.97
CA ASP A 169 -6.75 0.21 -4.06
C ASP A 169 -7.74 -0.82 -4.66
N GLY A 170 -7.70 -2.07 -4.21
CA GLY A 170 -8.54 -3.18 -4.68
C GLY A 170 -8.00 -3.94 -5.90
N ALA A 171 -6.87 -3.52 -6.49
CA ALA A 171 -6.20 -4.28 -7.53
C ALA A 171 -5.68 -5.62 -6.97
N VAL A 172 -5.68 -6.67 -7.79
CA VAL A 172 -5.14 -7.97 -7.38
C VAL A 172 -3.63 -7.86 -7.22
N SER A 173 -3.14 -8.05 -6.01
CA SER A 173 -1.71 -8.10 -5.72
C SER A 173 -1.16 -9.49 -5.95
N GLN A 174 -1.95 -10.53 -5.63
CA GLN A 174 -1.54 -11.91 -5.78
C GLN A 174 -2.72 -12.80 -6.12
N GLU A 175 -2.47 -13.87 -6.87
CA GLU A 175 -3.44 -14.93 -7.10
C GLU A 175 -2.73 -16.28 -7.25
N GLY A 176 -3.42 -17.35 -6.88
CA GLY A 176 -2.88 -18.70 -7.01
C GLY A 176 -3.89 -19.73 -6.53
N ALA A 177 -3.44 -20.96 -6.31
CA ALA A 177 -4.30 -22.02 -5.82
C ALA A 177 -3.62 -22.90 -4.77
N PHE A 178 -4.44 -23.49 -3.91
CA PHE A 178 -4.05 -24.49 -2.94
C PHE A 178 -4.58 -25.87 -3.34
N GLU A 179 -3.72 -26.88 -3.32
CA GLU A 179 -4.09 -28.29 -3.38
C GLU A 179 -3.66 -28.98 -2.09
N LYS A 180 -4.60 -29.65 -1.40
CA LYS A 180 -4.35 -30.31 -0.10
C LYS A 180 -3.66 -29.40 0.93
N GLY A 181 -4.05 -28.13 0.96
CA GLY A 181 -3.49 -27.13 1.88
C GLY A 181 -2.13 -26.55 1.49
N GLN A 182 -1.57 -26.95 0.35
CA GLN A 182 -0.27 -26.47 -0.13
C GLN A 182 -0.44 -25.68 -1.42
N LEU A 183 0.39 -24.66 -1.63
CA LEU A 183 0.42 -23.94 -2.90
C LEU A 183 0.71 -24.92 -4.05
N HIS A 184 -0.08 -24.82 -5.11
CA HIS A 184 0.04 -25.68 -6.28
C HIS A 184 -0.33 -24.91 -7.56
N GLY A 185 0.43 -25.13 -8.62
CA GLY A 185 0.26 -24.43 -9.88
C GLY A 185 0.87 -23.02 -9.87
N PRO A 186 0.48 -22.15 -10.82
CA PRO A 186 1.02 -20.80 -10.88
C PRO A 186 0.47 -19.95 -9.74
N ARG A 187 1.38 -19.29 -9.02
CA ARG A 187 1.08 -18.14 -8.18
C ARG A 187 1.62 -16.90 -8.89
N THR A 188 0.78 -15.91 -9.06
CA THR A 188 1.11 -14.65 -9.72
C THR A 188 1.11 -13.55 -8.68
N TRP A 189 2.12 -12.69 -8.73
CA TRP A 189 2.17 -11.40 -8.07
C TRP A 189 2.11 -10.33 -9.14
N THR A 190 1.40 -9.25 -8.86
CA THR A 190 1.22 -8.09 -9.74
C THR A 190 1.45 -6.84 -8.90
N ALA A 191 2.16 -5.85 -9.44
CA ALA A 191 2.34 -4.56 -8.77
C ALA A 191 1.14 -3.66 -9.04
N SER A 192 0.78 -2.84 -8.05
CA SER A 192 -0.16 -1.74 -8.27
C SER A 192 0.49 -0.59 -9.05
N GLU A 193 -0.32 0.11 -9.84
CA GLU A 193 0.03 1.40 -10.46
C GLU A 193 0.08 2.54 -9.42
N HIS A 194 -0.51 2.32 -8.24
CA HIS A 194 -0.50 3.22 -7.10
C HIS A 194 0.45 2.72 -6.01
N PHE A 195 0.86 3.62 -5.11
CA PHE A 195 1.60 3.21 -3.92
C PHE A 195 0.69 2.42 -2.98
N THR A 196 1.17 1.25 -2.54
CA THR A 196 0.44 0.30 -1.69
C THR A 196 1.40 -0.29 -0.68
N THR A 197 0.95 -0.58 0.55
CA THR A 197 1.83 -1.24 1.53
C THR A 197 1.93 -2.74 1.31
N GLU A 198 0.95 -3.33 0.60
CA GLU A 198 1.05 -4.67 0.05
C GLU A 198 2.21 -4.75 -0.96
N ARG A 199 3.35 -5.26 -0.51
CA ARG A 199 4.54 -5.38 -1.37
C ARG A 199 4.38 -6.55 -2.32
N MET A 200 4.71 -6.31 -3.58
CA MET A 200 4.77 -7.34 -4.61
C MET A 200 6.04 -8.20 -4.48
N HIS A 201 7.17 -7.61 -4.07
CA HIS A 201 8.46 -8.28 -4.04
C HIS A 201 9.19 -8.09 -2.70
N GLU A 202 10.05 -9.05 -2.37
CA GLU A 202 11.08 -8.89 -1.34
C GLU A 202 12.20 -7.96 -1.82
N GLY A 203 13.10 -7.56 -0.89
CA GLY A 203 14.23 -6.71 -1.23
C GLY A 203 15.14 -7.36 -2.29
N GLY A 204 15.47 -6.60 -3.35
CA GLY A 204 16.40 -7.04 -4.40
C GLY A 204 15.77 -7.26 -5.78
N VAL A 205 14.45 -7.26 -5.92
CA VAL A 205 13.78 -7.29 -7.23
C VAL A 205 13.69 -5.89 -7.82
N SER A 206 14.05 -5.75 -9.11
CA SER A 206 14.00 -4.45 -9.80
C SER A 206 12.57 -3.89 -9.86
N GLU A 207 12.43 -2.58 -9.67
CA GLU A 207 11.16 -1.85 -9.84
C GLU A 207 10.57 -1.99 -11.26
N ARG A 208 11.39 -2.37 -12.25
CA ARG A 208 10.92 -2.69 -13.60
C ARG A 208 10.02 -3.92 -13.63
N VAL A 209 10.12 -4.81 -12.65
CA VAL A 209 9.29 -6.01 -12.55
C VAL A 209 7.91 -5.63 -12.03
N ARG A 210 6.91 -5.77 -12.91
CA ARG A 210 5.49 -5.49 -12.62
C ARG A 210 4.67 -6.75 -12.43
N LYS A 211 5.18 -7.91 -12.86
CA LYS A 211 4.55 -9.22 -12.67
C LYS A 211 5.59 -10.30 -12.34
N THR A 212 5.33 -11.12 -11.33
CA THR A 212 6.13 -12.33 -11.01
C THR A 212 5.21 -13.54 -11.05
N VAL A 213 5.63 -14.63 -11.68
CA VAL A 213 4.90 -15.91 -11.71
C VAL A 213 5.78 -17.00 -11.12
N MET A 214 5.40 -17.60 -9.99
CA MET A 214 6.08 -18.76 -9.44
C MET A 214 5.23 -20.01 -9.66
N HIS A 215 5.83 -21.06 -10.23
CA HIS A 215 5.16 -22.33 -10.37
C HIS A 215 5.45 -23.21 -9.17
N TYR A 216 4.40 -23.59 -8.44
CA TYR A 216 4.49 -24.46 -7.28
C TYR A 216 4.08 -25.89 -7.63
N GLU A 217 4.80 -26.85 -7.06
CA GLU A 217 4.41 -28.25 -7.02
C GLU A 217 4.49 -28.71 -5.57
N HIS A 218 3.33 -28.98 -4.95
CA HIS A 218 3.22 -29.42 -3.56
C HIS A 218 4.01 -28.52 -2.59
N GLY A 219 3.74 -27.21 -2.66
CA GLY A 219 4.40 -26.21 -1.81
C GLY A 219 5.85 -25.86 -2.19
N THR A 220 6.45 -26.57 -3.15
CA THR A 220 7.83 -26.30 -3.60
C THR A 220 7.84 -25.47 -4.87
N VAL A 221 8.62 -24.38 -4.89
CA VAL A 221 8.83 -23.56 -6.09
C VAL A 221 9.67 -24.34 -7.10
N ARG A 222 9.16 -24.48 -8.34
CA ARG A 222 9.84 -25.12 -9.47
C ARG A 222 10.42 -24.14 -10.46
N GLN A 223 9.82 -22.96 -10.57
CA GLN A 223 10.22 -21.94 -11.54
C GLN A 223 9.80 -20.55 -11.07
N VAL A 224 10.62 -19.53 -11.33
CA VAL A 224 10.34 -18.12 -11.02
C VAL A 224 10.39 -17.23 -12.27
N MET A 225 9.35 -16.42 -12.35
CA MET A 225 8.73 -15.74 -13.48
C MET A 225 8.66 -14.20 -13.60
N HIS A 226 9.73 -13.39 -13.72
CA HIS A 226 9.59 -11.91 -13.78
C HIS A 226 9.25 -11.32 -15.17
N TYR A 227 8.35 -10.35 -15.19
CA TYR A 227 7.93 -9.59 -16.36
C TYR A 227 7.76 -8.10 -16.01
N ASP A 228 7.97 -7.23 -17.00
CA ASP A 228 7.71 -5.80 -16.89
C ASP A 228 6.24 -5.44 -17.19
N GLY A 229 5.92 -4.15 -17.16
CA GLY A 229 4.57 -3.64 -17.42
C GLY A 229 4.08 -3.85 -18.86
N GLN A 230 4.97 -4.21 -19.79
CA GLN A 230 4.62 -4.57 -21.17
C GLN A 230 4.53 -6.10 -21.36
N GLY A 231 4.73 -6.87 -20.29
CA GLY A 231 4.73 -8.34 -20.34
C GLY A 231 6.03 -8.93 -20.90
N GLN A 232 7.08 -8.13 -21.08
CA GLN A 232 8.38 -8.64 -21.52
C GLN A 232 9.14 -9.25 -20.34
N ARG A 233 9.88 -10.34 -20.63
CA ARG A 233 10.70 -11.02 -19.63
C ARG A 233 11.76 -10.07 -19.05
N VAL A 234 11.79 -9.94 -17.73
CA VAL A 234 12.87 -9.24 -17.03
C VAL A 234 13.83 -10.27 -16.45
N VAL A 235 15.12 -10.08 -16.71
CA VAL A 235 16.21 -10.90 -16.18
C VAL A 235 17.20 -9.96 -15.51
N PRO A 236 17.76 -10.30 -14.34
CA PRO A 236 18.74 -9.44 -13.67
C PRO A 236 19.95 -9.17 -14.57
N SER A 237 20.42 -7.93 -14.56
CA SER A 237 21.63 -7.53 -15.30
C SER A 237 22.90 -8.21 -14.78
N THR A 238 22.87 -8.74 -13.56
CA THR A 238 23.97 -9.46 -12.90
C THR A 238 24.12 -10.90 -13.39
N GLY A 239 23.13 -11.46 -14.10
CA GLY A 239 23.12 -12.85 -14.56
C GLY A 239 22.69 -13.88 -13.51
N GLU A 240 22.65 -13.50 -12.22
CA GLU A 240 22.04 -14.31 -11.17
C GLU A 240 20.51 -14.13 -11.18
N PRO A 241 19.69 -15.15 -10.85
CA PRO A 241 18.25 -14.98 -10.72
C PRO A 241 17.90 -13.96 -9.62
N TYR A 242 16.76 -13.27 -9.75
CA TYR A 242 16.20 -12.55 -8.60
C TYR A 242 15.93 -13.54 -7.46
N PRO A 243 16.07 -13.11 -6.20
CA PRO A 243 15.79 -13.95 -5.04
C PRO A 243 14.37 -14.54 -5.06
#